data_AF-A0A9Y2KYX1-F1
#
_entry.id   AF-A0A9Y2KYX1-F1
#
_cell.length_a   1.000
_cell.length_b   1.000
_cell.length_c   1.000
_cell.angle_alpha   90.00
_cell.angle_beta   90.00
_cell.angle_gamma   90.00
#
_symmetry.space_group_name_H-M   'P 1'
#
loop_
_entity.id
_entity.type
_entity.pdbx_description
1 polymer ?
#
loop_
_entity_poly.entity_id
_entity_poly.type
_entity_poly.pdbx_seq_one_letter_code
_entity_poly.pdbx_strand_id
1 'polypeptide(L)'
;MIEKPFPYQPGVILYDVIIGLLRTRETTFSAWCKELQIGESSARNALYGQSSGRRGQELRENVIERAGRDLVERAYSERVNQHASSVAEALQSRLHPRRAP
;
A
#
# COMPACT_ATOMS: atom_id res chain seq x y z
N MET A 1 -16.86 18.82 -12.44
CA MET A 1 -16.97 17.84 -11.34
C MET A 1 -15.59 17.72 -10.73
N ILE A 2 -15.42 17.93 -9.43
CA ILE A 2 -14.14 17.69 -8.77
C ILE A 2 -14.10 16.20 -8.45
N GLU A 3 -13.31 15.43 -9.20
CA GLU A 3 -13.10 14.02 -8.86
C GLU A 3 -12.45 13.92 -7.48
N LYS A 4 -13.02 13.08 -6.62
CA LYS A 4 -12.45 12.80 -5.31
C LYS A 4 -11.18 11.96 -5.52
N PRO A 5 -10.03 12.34 -4.92
CA PRO A 5 -8.81 11.56 -5.06
C PRO A 5 -9.00 10.16 -4.48
N PHE A 6 -8.29 9.19 -5.07
CA PHE A 6 -8.31 7.80 -4.60
C PHE A 6 -7.89 7.73 -3.11
N PRO A 7 -8.66 7.06 -2.24
CA PRO A 7 -8.51 7.17 -0.80
C PRO A 7 -7.42 6.26 -0.22
N TYR A 8 -6.17 6.42 -0.69
CA TYR A 8 -5.03 5.67 -0.16
C TYR A 8 -4.90 5.86 1.36
N GLN A 9 -4.85 4.75 2.10
CA GLN A 9 -4.49 4.76 3.50
C GLN A 9 -3.01 4.42 3.64
N PRO A 10 -2.20 5.27 4.30
CA PRO A 10 -0.83 4.90 4.63
C PRO A 10 -0.84 3.70 5.58
N GLY A 11 0.06 2.75 5.35
CA GLY A 11 0.14 1.52 6.12
C GLY A 11 0.70 0.34 5.32
N VAL A 12 0.60 -0.85 5.90
CA VAL A 12 1.17 -2.09 5.36
C VAL A 12 0.62 -2.41 3.97
N ILE A 13 -0.69 -2.26 3.75
CA ILE A 13 -1.31 -2.54 2.43
C ILE A 13 -0.70 -1.66 1.33
N LEU A 14 -0.60 -0.35 1.57
CA LEU A 14 0.00 0.56 0.59
C LEU A 14 1.48 0.23 0.34
N TYR A 15 2.24 -0.04 1.40
CA TYR A 15 3.64 -0.42 1.26
C TYR A 15 3.80 -1.72 0.47
N ASP A 16 3.05 -2.77 0.80
CA ASP A 16 3.08 -4.07 0.11
C ASP A 16 2.75 -3.95 -1.38
N VAL A 17 1.79 -3.09 -1.74
CA VAL A 17 1.44 -2.80 -3.13
C VAL A 17 2.63 -2.21 -3.87
N ILE A 18 3.29 -1.21 -3.30
CA ILE A 18 4.49 -0.60 -3.90
C ILE A 18 5.58 -1.67 -4.07
N ILE A 19 5.86 -2.46 -3.03
CA ILE A 19 6.86 -3.54 -3.13
C ILE A 19 6.49 -4.58 -4.19
N GLY A 20 5.22 -4.97 -4.28
CA GLY A 20 4.72 -5.90 -5.28
C GLY A 20 4.98 -5.39 -6.70
N LEU A 21 4.64 -4.12 -6.98
CA LEU A 21 4.88 -3.50 -8.28
C LEU A 21 6.37 -3.42 -8.62
N LEU A 22 7.23 -3.11 -7.66
CA LEU A 22 8.69 -3.08 -7.89
C LEU A 22 9.25 -4.46 -8.25
N ARG A 23 8.74 -5.54 -7.64
CA ARG A 23 9.13 -6.90 -8.02
C ARG A 23 8.77 -7.23 -9.47
N THR A 24 7.62 -6.78 -9.96
CA THR A 24 7.24 -6.96 -11.38
C THR A 24 8.16 -6.21 -12.35
N ARG A 25 8.90 -5.21 -11.85
CA ARG A 25 9.89 -4.41 -12.57
C ARG A 25 11.33 -4.90 -12.34
N GLU A 26 11.50 -6.06 -11.70
CA GLU A 26 12.80 -6.63 -11.37
C GLU A 26 13.72 -5.68 -10.58
N THR A 27 13.13 -4.76 -9.79
CA THR A 27 13.88 -3.83 -8.95
C THR A 27 13.56 -4.01 -7.47
N THR A 28 14.37 -3.40 -6.62
CA THR A 28 14.17 -3.39 -5.16
C THR A 28 13.77 -2.01 -4.70
N PHE A 29 13.15 -1.91 -3.52
CA PHE A 29 12.79 -0.62 -2.93
C PHE A 29 14.00 0.30 -2.75
N SER A 30 15.14 -0.25 -2.31
CA SER A 30 16.38 0.52 -2.12
C SER A 30 16.95 1.04 -3.44
N ALA A 31 17.05 0.18 -4.46
CA ALA A 31 17.53 0.56 -5.79
C ALA A 31 16.63 1.63 -6.42
N TRP A 32 15.32 1.44 -6.34
CA TRP A 32 14.35 2.38 -6.88
C TRP A 32 14.35 3.73 -6.13
N CYS A 33 14.46 3.73 -4.80
CA CYS A 33 14.63 4.97 -4.03
C CYS A 33 15.90 5.74 -4.45
N LYS A 34 17.00 5.01 -4.71
CA LYS A 34 18.25 5.61 -5.20
C LYS A 34 18.07 6.23 -6.58
N GLU A 35 17.40 5.54 -7.51
CA GLU A 35 17.06 6.07 -8.85
C GLU A 35 16.20 7.32 -8.78
N LEU A 36 15.23 7.36 -7.86
CA LEU A 36 14.36 8.51 -7.63
C LEU A 36 15.01 9.63 -6.81
N GLN A 37 16.24 9.44 -6.31
CA GLN A 37 16.93 10.35 -5.39
C GLN A 37 16.10 10.64 -4.12
N ILE A 38 15.38 9.63 -3.64
CA ILE A 38 14.58 9.69 -2.41
C ILE A 38 15.28 8.88 -1.33
N GLY A 39 15.34 9.43 -0.11
CA GLY A 39 15.83 8.66 1.04
C GLY A 39 14.90 7.49 1.36
N GLU A 40 15.45 6.27 1.38
CA GLU A 40 14.69 5.03 1.58
C GLU A 40 13.85 5.04 2.87
N SER A 41 14.46 5.47 4.00
CA SER A 41 13.75 5.60 5.28
C SER A 41 12.61 6.62 5.22
N SER A 42 12.78 7.73 4.50
CA SER A 42 11.74 8.75 4.33
C SER A 42 10.58 8.22 3.48
N ALA A 43 10.87 7.53 2.38
CA ALA A 43 9.85 6.90 1.53
C ALA A 43 9.06 5.85 2.32
N ARG A 44 9.77 4.97 3.04
CA ARG A 44 9.15 3.97 3.91
C ARG A 44 8.24 4.62 4.96
N ASN A 45 8.73 5.63 5.68
CA ASN A 45 7.95 6.31 6.71
C ASN A 45 6.72 7.04 6.15
N ALA A 46 6.81 7.59 4.95
CA ALA A 46 5.69 8.22 4.26
C ALA A 46 4.61 7.19 3.85
N LEU A 47 5.02 6.03 3.33
CA LEU A 47 4.13 4.92 2.95
C LEU A 47 3.44 4.29 4.17
N TYR A 48 4.16 4.10 5.27
CA TYR A 48 3.58 3.59 6.53
C TYR A 48 2.82 4.64 7.33
N GLY A 49 2.91 5.93 6.98
CA GLY A 49 2.22 7.00 7.69
C GLY A 49 2.92 7.48 8.97
N GLN A 50 4.14 7.00 9.25
CA GLN A 50 4.98 7.50 10.35
C GLN A 50 5.38 8.97 10.13
N SER A 51 5.36 9.45 8.88
CA SER A 51 5.46 10.87 8.54
C SER A 51 4.10 11.38 8.03
N SER A 52 3.24 11.80 8.95
CA SER A 52 1.86 12.24 8.65
C SER A 52 1.71 13.73 8.31
N GLY A 53 2.72 14.55 8.58
CA GLY A 53 2.73 15.98 8.22
C GLY A 53 2.82 16.22 6.71
N ARG A 54 2.60 17.47 6.28
CA ARG A 54 2.54 17.88 4.85
C ARG A 54 3.63 17.26 3.98
N ARG A 55 4.89 17.35 4.40
CA ARG A 55 6.05 16.80 3.65
C ARG A 55 5.98 15.28 3.46
N GLY A 56 5.49 14.55 4.46
CA GLY A 56 5.32 13.10 4.35
C GLY A 56 4.15 12.72 3.44
N GLN A 57 3.08 13.52 3.42
CA GLN A 57 1.97 13.35 2.47
C GLN A 57 2.43 13.61 1.03
N GLU A 58 3.16 14.71 0.79
CA GLU A 58 3.75 15.04 -0.51
C GLU A 58 4.72 13.96 -0.99
N LEU A 59 5.55 13.43 -0.10
CA LEU A 59 6.47 12.35 -0.44
C LEU A 59 5.72 11.06 -0.80
N ARG A 60 4.67 10.70 -0.05
CA ARG A 60 3.82 9.54 -0.37
C ARG A 60 3.16 9.72 -1.73
N GLU A 61 2.61 10.88 -2.01
CA GLU A 61 1.97 11.19 -3.30
C GLU A 61 2.97 11.08 -4.46
N ASN A 62 4.19 11.60 -4.27
CA ASN A 62 5.27 11.47 -5.25
C ASN A 62 5.61 9.99 -5.49
N VAL A 63 5.75 9.18 -4.43
CA VAL A 63 6.01 7.74 -4.57
C VAL A 63 4.89 7.03 -5.33
N ILE A 64 3.62 7.34 -5.05
CA ILE A 64 2.47 6.76 -5.76
C ILE A 64 2.50 7.13 -7.24
N GLU A 65 2.76 8.40 -7.55
CA GLU A 65 2.83 8.88 -8.92
C GLU A 65 3.96 8.21 -9.70
N ARG A 66 5.17 8.13 -9.11
CA ARG A 66 6.34 7.48 -9.71
C ARG A 66 6.18 5.96 -9.83
N ALA A 67 5.40 5.34 -8.96
CA ALA A 67 5.04 3.93 -9.07
C ALA A 67 4.01 3.68 -10.18
N GLY A 68 3.43 4.71 -10.79
CA GLY A 68 2.39 4.60 -11.82
C GLY A 68 1.01 4.48 -11.17
N ARG A 69 0.36 5.64 -11.01
CA ARG A 69 -0.91 5.79 -10.28
C ARG A 69 -1.95 4.71 -10.61
N ASP A 70 -2.25 4.52 -11.90
CA ASP A 70 -3.29 3.57 -12.31
C ASP A 70 -3.01 2.13 -11.87
N LEU A 71 -1.74 1.72 -11.88
CA LEU A 71 -1.33 0.40 -11.41
C LEU A 71 -1.43 0.30 -9.89
N VAL A 72 -1.04 1.35 -9.17
CA VAL A 72 -1.16 1.42 -7.72
C VAL A 72 -2.63 1.37 -7.29
N GLU A 73 -3.53 2.11 -7.95
CA GLU A 73 -4.98 2.11 -7.64
C GLU A 73 -5.58 0.72 -7.79
N ARG A 74 -5.29 0.04 -8.91
CA ARG A 74 -5.78 -1.32 -9.18
C ARG A 74 -5.25 -2.32 -8.15
N ALA A 75 -3.94 -2.36 -7.95
CA ALA A 75 -3.30 -3.29 -7.02
C ALA A 75 -3.71 -3.02 -5.56
N TYR A 76 -3.88 -1.75 -5.18
CA TYR A 76 -4.36 -1.37 -3.86
C TYR A 76 -5.80 -1.80 -3.64
N SER A 77 -6.70 -1.54 -4.59
CA SER A 77 -8.10 -1.97 -4.51
C SER A 77 -8.20 -3.49 -4.32
N GLU A 78 -7.45 -4.25 -5.14
CA GLU A 78 -7.40 -5.70 -5.03
C GLU A 78 -6.87 -6.16 -3.67
N ARG A 79 -5.75 -5.60 -3.19
CA ARG A 79 -5.15 -5.99 -1.91
C ARG A 79 -6.05 -5.68 -0.73
N VAL A 80 -6.78 -4.56 -0.75
CA VAL A 80 -7.79 -4.21 0.28
C VAL A 80 -8.92 -5.23 0.28
N ASN A 81 -9.47 -5.57 -0.89
CA ASN A 81 -10.56 -6.54 -1.00
C ASN A 81 -10.13 -7.94 -0.52
N GLN A 82 -8.91 -8.36 -0.85
CA GLN A 82 -8.32 -9.60 -0.33
C GLN A 82 -8.23 -9.58 1.20
N HIS A 83 -7.71 -8.48 1.78
CA HIS A 83 -7.62 -8.35 3.24
C HIS A 83 -8.99 -8.39 3.92
N ALA A 84 -9.97 -7.64 3.38
CA ALA A 84 -11.33 -7.63 3.90
C ALA A 84 -11.96 -9.03 3.87
N SER A 85 -11.74 -9.78 2.80
CA SER A 85 -12.21 -11.17 2.66
C SER A 85 -11.58 -12.08 3.73
N SER A 86 -10.25 -12.02 3.92
CA SER A 86 -9.57 -12.81 4.96
C SER A 86 -10.06 -12.46 6.38
N VAL A 87 -10.34 -11.19 6.66
CA VAL A 87 -10.90 -10.77 7.95
C VAL A 87 -12.33 -11.32 8.13
N ALA A 88 -13.16 -11.26 7.09
CA ALA A 88 -14.51 -11.79 7.13
C ALA A 88 -14.53 -13.31 7.37
N GLU A 89 -13.67 -14.07 6.68
CA GLU A 89 -13.50 -15.52 6.87
C GLU A 89 -13.06 -15.86 8.29
N ALA A 90 -12.10 -15.09 8.84
CA ALA A 90 -11.62 -15.27 10.21
C ALA A 90 -12.74 -15.00 11.24
N LEU A 91 -13.59 -13.99 11.02
CA LEU A 91 -14.73 -13.71 11.89
C LEU A 91 -15.80 -14.80 11.80
N GLN A 92 -16.15 -15.27 10.60
CA GLN A 92 -17.11 -16.36 10.41
C GLN A 92 -16.66 -17.64 11.11
N SER A 93 -15.38 -17.97 11.01
CA SER A 93 -14.77 -19.14 11.68
C SER A 93 -14.83 -19.05 13.20
N ARG A 94 -14.75 -17.84 13.77
CA ARG A 94 -14.89 -17.61 15.23
C ARG A 94 -16.34 -17.73 15.71
N LEU A 95 -17.30 -17.32 14.87
CA LEU A 95 -18.73 -17.39 15.21
C LEU A 95 -19.31 -18.80 15.07
N HIS A 96 -18.74 -19.63 14.18
CA HIS A 96 -19.13 -21.02 13.99
C HIS A 96 -17.92 -21.93 14.19
N PRO A 97 -17.40 -22.05 15.43
CA PRO A 97 -16.35 -23.02 15.70
C PRO A 97 -16.93 -24.40 15.33
N ARG A 98 -16.33 -25.07 14.33
CA ARG A 98 -16.67 -26.47 14.04
C ARG A 98 -16.62 -27.21 15.37
N ARG A 99 -17.76 -27.75 15.83
CA ARG A 99 -17.79 -28.70 16.94
C ARG A 99 -16.87 -29.84 16.52
N ALA A 100 -15.74 -29.98 17.21
CA ALA A 100 -14.89 -31.15 17.05
C ALA A 100 -15.74 -32.40 17.35
N PRO A 101 -15.57 -33.49 16.58
CA PRO A 101 -16.21 -34.77 16.89
C PRO A 101 -15.74 -35.32 18.24
#